data_AF-A0A0R3UPR7-F1
#
_entry.id   AF-A0A0R3UPR7-F1
#
_cell.length_a   1.000
_cell.length_b   1.000
_cell.length_c   1.000
_cell.angle_alpha   90.00
_cell.angle_beta   90.00
_cell.angle_gamma   90.00
#
_symmetry.space_group_name_H-M   'P 1'
#
loop_
_entity.id
_entity.type
_entity.pdbx_description
1 polymer ?
#
loop_
_entity_poly.entity_id
_entity_poly.type
_entity_poly.pdbx_seq_one_letter_code
_entity_poly.pdbx_strand_id
1 'polypeptide(L)'
;MNYGTYDINWTMPYCILCLRLIGLAWDYRDGSLPVDKLSVYQKGAAIKTLPDPLEALSFCFMPTACFAGPQFTWRHYQSFINQTLRPQIVLKNRTTIQKYILNPKLHRTLSRLSAGVLFIALYVFSLSYFPMDYMLSKEFLKEKWFFYRIGYMCIYSQFLIMRYLAIWLIGEGACVLLGLGCTGRIRVDYKDNQTDSQPDDTAGDFGQRFRKAAVLSSSATGGFRPASDFDFKELDEAVRDGRATVTEAQHTRCANISVVRFESATNTDLLVSSFNINTNKWMLEYVYKRLRFLGNKTLSRCLTLIFLAVWHGFYSGYYVNFFLEFITIYAEKQNACTLVSGLKSRGRFIQDQREVTTLPSNSDVPER
;
A
#
# COMPACT_ATOMS: atom_id res chain seq x y z
N MET A 1 32.58 -5.30 17.84
CA MET A 1 31.52 -5.24 16.79
C MET A 1 31.05 -6.66 16.54
N ASN A 2 29.79 -6.94 16.82
CA ASN A 2 29.21 -8.28 16.72
C ASN A 2 28.80 -8.52 15.25
N TYR A 3 29.71 -9.05 14.44
CA TYR A 3 29.50 -9.24 12.99
C TYR A 3 28.72 -10.53 12.64
N GLY A 4 28.18 -11.27 13.61
CA GLY A 4 27.60 -12.60 13.39
C GLY A 4 26.14 -12.79 13.83
N THR A 5 25.60 -11.92 14.68
CA THR A 5 24.20 -11.99 15.11
C THR A 5 23.45 -10.77 14.59
N TYR A 6 22.57 -10.99 13.60
CA TYR A 6 21.59 -9.98 13.21
C TYR A 6 20.60 -9.82 14.36
N ASP A 7 20.93 -8.93 15.29
CA ASP A 7 20.08 -8.58 16.41
C ASP A 7 19.12 -7.46 15.99
N ILE A 8 17.88 -7.49 16.48
CA ILE A 8 16.95 -6.36 16.32
C ILE A 8 17.41 -5.29 17.30
N ASN A 9 18.43 -4.55 16.89
CA ASN A 9 19.03 -3.48 17.68
C ASN A 9 18.35 -2.14 17.38
N TRP A 10 18.65 -1.14 18.21
CA TRP A 10 18.08 0.23 18.15
C TRP A 10 18.21 0.93 16.79
N THR A 11 18.97 0.37 15.87
CA THR A 11 19.11 0.80 14.47
C THR A 11 17.78 0.80 13.73
N MET A 12 16.87 -0.15 13.98
CA MET A 12 15.59 -0.24 13.25
C MET A 12 14.67 0.98 13.50
N PRO A 13 14.41 1.39 14.76
CA PRO A 13 13.74 2.66 15.04
C PRO A 13 14.44 3.88 14.45
N TYR A 14 15.79 3.92 14.47
CA TYR A 14 16.53 5.03 13.85
C TYR A 14 16.36 5.09 12.33
N CYS A 15 16.28 3.95 11.64
CA CYS A 15 15.97 3.91 10.20
C CYS A 15 14.60 4.53 9.91
N ILE A 16 13.60 4.26 10.75
CA ILE A 16 12.25 4.84 10.65
C ILE A 16 12.28 6.35 10.91
N LEU A 17 12.99 6.77 11.96
CA LEU A 17 13.16 8.17 12.32
C LEU A 17 13.88 8.96 11.20
N CYS A 18 14.93 8.38 10.60
CA CYS A 18 15.69 9.00 9.52
C CYS A 18 14.79 9.34 8.32
N LEU A 19 13.97 8.39 7.84
CA LEU A 19 13.02 8.65 6.76
C LEU A 19 11.98 9.71 7.14
N ARG A 20 11.53 9.70 8.39
CA ARG A 20 10.55 10.66 8.91
C ARG A 20 11.12 12.09 8.91
N LEU A 21 12.36 12.27 9.34
CA LEU A 21 13.06 13.56 9.33
C LEU A 21 13.39 14.04 7.91
N ILE A 22 13.85 13.15 7.03
CA ILE A 22 14.06 13.46 5.61
C ILE A 22 12.74 13.91 4.97
N GLY A 23 11.64 13.20 5.24
CA GLY A 23 10.30 13.57 4.77
C GLY A 23 9.89 14.95 5.25
N LEU A 24 10.05 15.26 6.54
CA LEU A 24 9.76 16.57 7.12
C LEU A 24 10.56 17.70 6.44
N ALA A 25 11.87 17.49 6.22
CA ALA A 25 12.72 18.47 5.56
C ALA A 25 12.26 18.75 4.12
N TRP A 26 11.87 17.70 3.39
CA TRP A 26 11.30 17.84 2.05
C TRP A 26 9.94 18.52 2.05
N ASP A 27 9.06 18.20 3.00
CA ASP A 27 7.75 18.82 3.14
C ASP A 27 7.89 20.33 3.42
N TYR A 28 8.88 20.72 4.22
CA TYR A 28 9.19 22.13 4.49
C TYR A 28 9.73 22.84 3.25
N ARG A 29 10.68 22.22 2.53
CA ARG A 29 11.17 22.75 1.25
C ARG A 29 10.01 22.94 0.27
N ASP A 30 9.14 21.95 0.13
CA ASP A 30 8.02 22.01 -0.82
C ASP A 30 7.03 23.13 -0.46
N GLY A 31 6.89 23.49 0.82
CA GLY A 31 6.05 24.62 1.25
C GLY A 31 6.58 26.00 0.85
N SER A 32 7.87 26.11 0.48
CA SER A 32 8.48 27.33 -0.05
C SER A 32 8.27 27.50 -1.57
N LEU A 33 7.84 26.45 -2.28
CA LEU A 33 7.69 26.47 -3.73
C LEU A 33 6.29 26.97 -4.16
N PRO A 34 6.15 27.55 -5.36
CA PRO A 34 4.85 27.90 -5.92
C PRO A 34 3.94 26.67 -6.06
N VAL A 35 2.65 26.84 -5.73
CA VAL A 35 1.66 25.75 -5.71
C VAL A 35 1.53 25.05 -7.07
N ASP A 36 1.72 25.76 -8.17
CA ASP A 36 1.60 25.20 -9.53
C ASP A 36 2.70 24.20 -9.87
N LYS A 37 3.86 24.30 -9.21
CA LYS A 37 4.98 23.37 -9.41
C LYS A 37 4.87 22.11 -8.55
N LEU A 38 3.94 22.08 -7.59
CA LEU A 38 3.78 20.97 -6.67
C LEU A 38 2.88 19.88 -7.25
N SER A 39 3.28 18.62 -7.08
CA SER A 39 2.40 17.49 -7.36
C SER A 39 1.23 17.43 -6.35
N VAL A 40 0.17 16.69 -6.70
CA VAL A 40 -1.01 16.51 -5.83
C VAL A 40 -0.62 16.00 -4.43
N TYR A 41 0.34 15.07 -4.34
CA TYR A 41 0.86 14.58 -3.06
C TYR A 41 1.56 15.69 -2.27
N GLN A 42 2.47 16.42 -2.93
CA GLN A 42 3.23 17.49 -2.29
C GLN A 42 2.34 18.63 -1.81
N LYS A 43 1.28 18.99 -2.55
CA LYS A 43 0.29 19.98 -2.08
C LYS A 43 -0.33 19.57 -0.74
N GLY A 44 -0.62 18.28 -0.58
CA GLY A 44 -1.16 17.72 0.66
C GLY A 44 -0.14 17.64 1.80
N ALA A 45 1.13 17.40 1.51
CA ALA A 45 2.19 17.18 2.50
C ALA A 45 2.99 18.44 2.89
N ALA A 46 3.08 19.43 2.00
CA ALA A 46 3.94 20.61 2.15
C ALA A 46 3.59 21.45 3.39
N ILE A 47 4.62 21.95 4.09
CA ILE A 47 4.46 22.80 5.27
C ILE A 47 5.20 24.13 5.09
N LYS A 48 4.56 25.23 5.48
CA LYS A 48 5.12 26.60 5.34
C LYS A 48 5.96 27.01 6.54
N THR A 49 5.59 26.56 7.71
CA THR A 49 6.26 26.85 8.99
C THR A 49 6.78 25.56 9.57
N LEU A 50 7.94 25.64 10.22
CA LEU A 50 8.46 24.51 10.98
C LEU A 50 7.59 24.28 12.22
N PRO A 51 7.41 23.02 12.63
CA PRO A 51 6.70 22.71 13.85
C PRO A 51 7.50 23.07 15.08
N ASP A 52 6.78 23.30 16.18
CA ASP A 52 7.42 23.52 17.47
C ASP A 52 8.27 22.30 17.87
N PRO A 53 9.40 22.49 18.58
CA PRO A 53 10.28 21.38 18.95
C PRO A 53 9.55 20.24 19.68
N LEU A 54 8.58 20.57 20.54
CA LEU A 54 7.77 19.58 21.25
C LEU A 54 6.87 18.77 20.30
N GLU A 55 6.21 19.45 19.36
CA GLU A 55 5.34 18.81 18.38
C GLU A 55 6.17 17.94 17.41
N ALA A 56 7.36 18.42 17.02
CA ALA A 56 8.34 17.68 16.24
C ALA A 56 8.82 16.40 16.95
N LEU A 57 9.14 16.47 18.25
CA LEU A 57 9.50 15.31 19.06
C LEU A 57 8.33 14.32 19.16
N SER A 58 7.12 14.82 19.38
CA SER A 58 5.90 14.01 19.45
C SER A 58 5.62 13.25 18.15
N PHE A 59 5.84 13.89 16.99
CA PHE A 59 5.79 13.25 15.68
C PHE A 59 6.88 12.19 15.49
N CYS A 60 8.11 12.49 15.91
CA CYS A 60 9.25 11.58 15.79
C CYS A 60 9.06 10.33 16.64
N PHE A 61 8.59 10.48 17.87
CA PHE A 61 8.49 9.41 18.87
C PHE A 61 7.08 8.89 19.09
N MET A 62 6.18 9.08 18.12
CA MET A 62 4.82 8.53 18.16
C MET A 62 4.84 7.03 18.52
N PRO A 63 4.37 6.60 19.72
CA PRO A 63 4.67 5.27 20.25
C PRO A 63 4.19 4.12 19.38
N THR A 64 3.09 4.32 18.66
CA THR A 64 2.48 3.30 17.79
C THR A 64 3.22 3.13 16.47
N ALA A 65 4.19 3.99 16.15
CA ALA A 65 4.84 4.01 14.85
C ALA A 65 6.35 4.35 14.87
N CYS A 66 6.96 4.53 16.05
CA CYS A 66 8.37 4.87 16.17
C CYS A 66 9.31 3.66 16.00
N PHE A 67 8.85 2.45 16.34
CA PHE A 67 9.72 1.27 16.30
C PHE A 67 9.86 0.64 14.91
N ALA A 68 8.75 0.33 14.24
CA ALA A 68 8.73 -0.39 12.96
C ALA A 68 7.95 0.31 11.84
N GLY A 69 7.64 1.61 12.04
CA GLY A 69 6.68 2.34 11.23
C GLY A 69 5.23 2.07 11.69
N PRO A 70 4.23 2.55 10.95
CA PRO A 70 4.28 3.06 9.57
C PRO A 70 4.90 4.46 9.39
N GLN A 71 5.27 4.77 8.14
CA GLN A 71 5.62 6.12 7.71
C GLN A 71 4.38 6.96 7.42
N PHE A 72 4.39 8.23 7.80
CA PHE A 72 3.35 9.20 7.50
C PHE A 72 3.93 10.60 7.48
N THR A 73 3.27 11.49 6.72
CA THR A 73 3.66 12.90 6.56
C THR A 73 3.34 13.71 7.80
N TRP A 74 4.07 14.82 8.01
CA TRP A 74 3.77 15.77 9.09
C TRP A 74 2.33 16.28 9.06
N ARG A 75 1.84 16.73 7.89
CA ARG A 75 0.45 17.20 7.70
C ARG A 75 -0.60 16.21 8.21
N HIS A 76 -0.37 14.92 7.98
CA HIS A 76 -1.26 13.86 8.45
C HIS A 76 -1.26 13.75 9.98
N TYR A 77 -0.07 13.86 10.58
CA TYR A 77 0.09 13.89 12.03
C TYR A 77 -0.54 15.14 12.66
N GLN A 78 -0.38 16.30 12.03
CA GLN A 78 -1.00 17.54 12.46
C GLN A 78 -2.53 17.44 12.42
N SER A 79 -3.10 16.88 11.34
CA SER A 79 -4.54 16.61 11.27
C SER A 79 -5.01 15.63 12.36
N PHE A 80 -4.17 14.67 12.75
CA PHE A 80 -4.44 13.75 13.86
C PHE A 80 -4.51 14.48 15.21
N ILE A 81 -3.52 15.32 15.52
CA ILE A 81 -3.49 16.12 16.75
C ILE A 81 -4.65 17.12 16.80
N ASN A 82 -4.94 17.78 15.68
CA ASN A 82 -6.08 18.70 15.55
C ASN A 82 -7.45 18.00 15.51
N GLN A 83 -7.48 16.66 15.59
CA GLN A 83 -8.70 15.85 15.57
C GLN A 83 -9.57 16.05 14.30
N THR A 84 -8.97 16.48 13.20
CA THR A 84 -9.65 16.76 11.92
C THR A 84 -9.70 15.54 11.00
N LEU A 85 -8.91 14.50 11.28
CA LEU A 85 -8.89 13.27 10.47
C LEU A 85 -10.20 12.48 10.50
N ARG A 86 -11.03 12.68 11.52
CA ARG A 86 -12.29 11.98 11.67
C ARG A 86 -13.40 12.99 11.88
N PRO A 87 -14.38 13.10 10.97
CA PRO A 87 -15.47 14.03 11.13
C PRO A 87 -16.33 13.62 12.33
N GLN A 88 -16.26 14.40 13.41
CA GLN A 88 -16.99 14.15 14.66
C GLN A 88 -18.51 14.12 14.46
N ILE A 89 -18.99 14.84 13.45
CA ILE A 89 -20.40 14.98 13.09
C ILE A 89 -21.02 13.62 12.70
N VAL A 90 -20.24 12.76 12.04
CA VAL A 90 -20.66 11.39 11.65
C VAL A 90 -20.85 10.46 12.87
N LEU A 91 -20.32 10.83 14.04
CA LEU A 91 -20.37 10.03 15.27
C LEU A 91 -21.48 10.44 16.22
N LYS A 92 -22.01 11.66 16.10
CA LYS A 92 -22.98 12.23 17.04
C LYS A 92 -24.30 11.45 17.03
N ASN A 93 -24.81 11.14 15.83
CA ASN A 93 -26.13 10.53 15.60
C ASN A 93 -26.14 8.99 15.60
N ARG A 94 -25.07 8.33 16.06
CA ARG A 94 -25.01 6.85 16.12
C ARG A 94 -25.64 6.30 17.39
N THR A 95 -26.38 5.19 17.24
CA THR A 95 -26.87 4.42 18.40
C THR A 95 -25.71 3.87 19.23
N THR A 96 -25.96 3.52 20.48
CA THR A 96 -24.94 2.95 21.39
C THR A 96 -24.25 1.72 20.77
N ILE A 97 -25.02 0.84 20.12
CA ILE A 97 -24.50 -0.33 19.41
C ILE A 97 -23.59 0.07 18.23
N GLN A 98 -23.97 1.08 17.46
CA GLN A 98 -23.16 1.57 16.35
C GLN A 98 -21.87 2.30 16.79
N LYS A 99 -21.89 2.89 17.99
CA LYS A 99 -20.72 3.57 18.58
C LYS A 99 -19.69 2.58 19.10
N TYR A 100 -20.12 1.50 19.74
CA TYR A 100 -19.24 0.56 20.43
C TYR A 100 -19.01 -0.74 19.66
N ILE A 101 -20.03 -1.38 19.10
CA ILE A 101 -19.93 -2.72 18.49
C ILE A 101 -19.66 -2.64 16.99
N LEU A 102 -20.47 -1.89 16.24
CA LEU A 102 -20.34 -1.76 14.77
C LEU A 102 -19.36 -0.66 14.35
N ASN A 103 -18.43 -0.28 15.23
CA ASN A 103 -17.49 0.78 14.95
C ASN A 103 -16.40 0.28 13.98
N PRO A 104 -16.29 0.85 12.77
CA PRO A 104 -15.30 0.40 11.78
C PRO A 104 -13.87 0.49 12.29
N LYS A 105 -13.60 1.46 13.17
CA LYS A 105 -12.31 1.63 13.87
C LYS A 105 -11.99 0.43 14.75
N LEU A 106 -12.95 0.01 15.58
CA LEU A 106 -12.77 -1.10 16.52
C LEU A 106 -12.64 -2.41 15.75
N HIS A 107 -13.52 -2.67 14.78
CA HIS A 107 -13.46 -3.87 13.95
C HIS A 107 -12.11 -4.00 13.25
N ARG A 108 -11.60 -2.92 12.63
CA ARG A 108 -10.29 -2.95 12.00
C ARG A 108 -9.18 -3.18 13.01
N THR A 109 -9.21 -2.49 14.16
CA THR A 109 -8.22 -2.67 15.23
C THR A 109 -8.15 -4.13 15.69
N LEU A 110 -9.31 -4.72 16.03
CA LEU A 110 -9.39 -6.11 16.49
C LEU A 110 -8.97 -7.10 15.39
N SER A 111 -9.37 -6.87 14.14
CA SER A 111 -8.94 -7.70 13.02
C SER A 111 -7.42 -7.67 12.80
N ARG A 112 -6.79 -6.50 12.93
CA ARG A 112 -5.32 -6.38 12.79
C ARG A 112 -4.60 -7.02 13.98
N LEU A 113 -5.10 -6.78 15.20
CA LEU A 113 -4.54 -7.36 16.42
C LEU A 113 -4.63 -8.89 16.41
N SER A 114 -5.80 -9.46 16.08
CA SER A 114 -5.99 -10.92 16.06
C SER A 114 -5.12 -11.59 15.01
N ALA A 115 -5.02 -11.02 13.80
CA ALA A 115 -4.12 -11.51 12.76
C ALA A 115 -2.64 -11.43 13.19
N GLY A 116 -2.25 -10.35 13.86
CA GLY A 116 -0.89 -10.19 14.39
C GLY A 116 -0.55 -11.22 15.47
N VAL A 117 -1.45 -11.45 16.43
CA VAL A 117 -1.28 -12.46 17.48
C VAL A 117 -1.21 -13.88 16.87
N LEU A 118 -2.04 -14.18 15.88
CA LEU A 118 -1.98 -15.45 15.16
C LEU A 118 -0.61 -15.67 14.50
N PHE A 119 -0.07 -14.65 13.82
CA PHE A 119 1.26 -14.77 13.21
C PHE A 119 2.40 -14.91 14.23
N ILE A 120 2.28 -14.28 15.40
CA ILE A 120 3.24 -14.50 16.49
C ILE A 120 3.17 -15.95 16.97
N ALA A 121 1.96 -16.48 17.20
CA ALA A 121 1.78 -17.86 17.63
C ALA A 121 2.36 -18.86 16.62
N LEU A 122 2.10 -18.65 15.33
CA LEU A 122 2.65 -19.48 14.24
C LEU A 122 4.18 -19.36 14.16
N TYR A 123 4.74 -18.16 14.33
CA TYR A 123 6.19 -17.96 14.36
C TYR A 123 6.83 -18.66 15.56
N VAL A 124 6.27 -18.52 16.77
CA VAL A 124 6.80 -19.20 17.97
C VAL A 124 6.72 -20.72 17.80
N PHE A 125 5.62 -21.24 17.25
CA PHE A 125 5.51 -22.65 16.88
C PHE A 125 6.62 -23.06 15.90
N SER A 126 6.88 -22.26 14.88
CA SER A 126 7.92 -22.54 13.89
C SER A 126 9.34 -22.61 14.48
N LEU A 127 9.63 -21.89 15.56
CA LEU A 127 10.96 -21.94 16.19
C LEU A 127 11.26 -23.33 16.76
N SER A 128 10.24 -24.06 17.22
CA SER A 128 10.39 -25.40 17.77
C SER A 128 10.47 -26.48 16.68
N TYR A 129 9.71 -26.34 15.59
CA TYR A 129 9.59 -27.37 14.55
C TYR A 129 10.50 -27.14 13.33
N PHE A 130 10.78 -25.88 13.00
CA PHE A 130 11.58 -25.47 11.86
C PHE A 130 12.74 -24.54 12.28
N PRO A 131 13.65 -24.99 13.16
CA PRO A 131 14.74 -24.16 13.65
C PRO A 131 15.72 -23.80 12.52
N MET A 132 16.17 -22.55 12.54
CA MET A 132 17.15 -22.04 11.57
C MET A 132 18.47 -22.82 11.62
N ASP A 133 18.90 -23.19 12.84
CA ASP A 133 20.16 -23.89 13.08
C ASP A 133 20.22 -25.26 12.39
N TYR A 134 19.06 -25.89 12.15
CA TYR A 134 19.01 -27.13 11.38
C TYR A 134 19.52 -26.95 9.95
N MET A 135 19.21 -25.82 9.31
CA MET A 135 19.69 -25.52 7.96
C MET A 135 21.21 -25.30 7.90
N LEU A 136 21.83 -24.92 9.01
CA LEU A 136 23.27 -24.74 9.14
C LEU A 136 24.00 -26.04 9.51
N SER A 137 23.26 -27.10 9.83
CA SER A 137 23.83 -28.39 10.22
C SER A 137 24.51 -29.11 9.05
N LYS A 138 25.55 -29.90 9.36
CA LYS A 138 26.22 -30.74 8.36
C LYS A 138 25.28 -31.82 7.81
N GLU A 139 24.36 -32.33 8.64
CA GLU A 139 23.34 -33.30 8.25
C GLU A 139 22.47 -32.74 7.13
N PHE A 140 21.92 -31.54 7.32
CA PHE A 140 21.08 -30.89 6.31
C PHE A 140 21.83 -30.65 5.01
N LEU A 141 23.10 -30.22 5.07
CA LEU A 141 23.88 -29.90 3.88
C LEU A 141 24.35 -31.13 3.10
N LYS A 142 24.68 -32.24 3.78
CA LYS A 142 25.30 -33.42 3.15
C LYS A 142 24.36 -34.60 2.95
N GLU A 143 23.41 -34.83 3.86
CA GLU A 143 22.61 -36.04 3.87
C GLU A 143 21.24 -35.87 3.21
N LYS A 144 20.72 -34.64 3.15
CA LYS A 144 19.42 -34.38 2.53
C LYS A 144 19.57 -34.08 1.05
N TRP A 145 18.67 -34.63 0.25
CA TRP A 145 18.63 -34.38 -1.19
C TRP A 145 18.30 -32.90 -1.51
N PHE A 146 18.54 -32.49 -2.75
CA PHE A 146 18.40 -31.09 -3.17
C PHE A 146 16.99 -30.50 -2.93
N PHE A 147 15.92 -31.22 -3.30
CA PHE A 147 14.56 -30.70 -3.23
C PHE A 147 14.01 -30.56 -1.81
N TYR A 148 14.40 -31.44 -0.88
CA TYR A 148 14.04 -31.26 0.55
C TYR A 148 14.64 -29.97 1.09
N ARG A 149 15.90 -29.67 0.74
CA ARG A 149 16.56 -28.45 1.22
C ARG A 149 15.82 -27.20 0.72
N ILE A 150 15.45 -27.18 -0.56
CA ILE A 150 14.63 -26.09 -1.12
C ILE A 150 13.29 -26.00 -0.41
N GLY A 151 12.56 -27.11 -0.30
CA GLY A 151 11.23 -27.13 0.34
C GLY A 151 11.29 -26.63 1.79
N TYR A 152 12.28 -27.08 2.56
CA TYR A 152 12.51 -26.64 3.92
C TYR A 152 12.82 -25.14 3.98
N MET A 153 13.73 -24.64 3.13
CA MET A 153 14.08 -23.22 3.07
C MET A 153 12.87 -22.35 2.70
N CYS A 154 12.03 -22.79 1.76
CA CYS A 154 10.81 -22.08 1.39
C CYS A 154 9.81 -22.01 2.56
N ILE A 155 9.56 -23.13 3.24
CA ILE A 155 8.67 -23.17 4.40
C ILE A 155 9.22 -22.29 5.54
N TYR A 156 10.52 -22.39 5.83
CA TYR A 156 11.17 -21.56 6.83
C TYR A 156 11.06 -20.06 6.48
N SER A 157 11.27 -19.69 5.22
CA SER A 157 11.17 -18.28 4.78
C SER A 157 9.77 -17.70 5.05
N GLN A 158 8.74 -18.53 4.93
CA GLN A 158 7.36 -18.13 5.19
C GLN A 158 7.10 -17.87 6.69
N PHE A 159 7.67 -18.69 7.57
CA PHE A 159 7.61 -18.41 9.01
C PHE A 159 8.47 -17.20 9.40
N LEU A 160 9.64 -17.03 8.76
CA LEU A 160 10.51 -15.90 9.00
C LEU A 160 9.82 -14.56 8.68
N ILE A 161 9.03 -14.48 7.60
CA ILE A 161 8.32 -13.25 7.26
C ILE A 161 7.17 -12.95 8.24
N MET A 162 6.52 -13.97 8.82
CA MET A 162 5.39 -13.79 9.76
C MET A 162 5.75 -12.91 10.96
N ARG A 163 6.99 -12.93 11.46
CA ARG A 163 7.41 -12.05 12.57
C ARG A 163 7.29 -10.57 12.21
N TYR A 164 7.62 -10.21 10.96
CA TYR A 164 7.51 -8.83 10.47
C TYR A 164 6.04 -8.48 10.20
N LEU A 165 5.28 -9.41 9.62
CA LEU A 165 3.85 -9.22 9.39
C LEU A 165 3.12 -8.96 10.70
N ALA A 166 3.44 -9.71 11.75
CA ALA A 166 2.87 -9.54 13.08
C ALA A 166 3.12 -8.14 13.66
N ILE A 167 4.40 -7.71 13.68
CA ILE A 167 4.77 -6.39 14.22
C ILE A 167 4.05 -5.28 13.47
N TRP A 168 3.99 -5.37 12.14
CA TRP A 168 3.29 -4.35 11.33
C TRP A 168 1.78 -4.37 11.50
N LEU A 169 1.15 -5.54 11.62
CA LEU A 169 -0.29 -5.64 11.85
C LEU A 169 -0.66 -5.10 13.24
N ILE A 170 0.11 -5.43 14.27
CA ILE A 170 -0.12 -4.90 15.63
C ILE A 170 0.10 -3.39 15.66
N GLY A 171 1.19 -2.90 15.05
CA GLY A 171 1.47 -1.46 14.92
C GLY A 171 0.39 -0.71 14.14
N GLU A 172 -0.11 -1.28 13.03
CA GLU A 172 -1.25 -0.74 12.28
C GLU A 172 -2.50 -0.70 13.17
N GLY A 173 -2.80 -1.78 13.89
CA GLY A 173 -3.92 -1.86 14.83
C GLY A 173 -3.85 -0.76 15.89
N ALA A 174 -2.68 -0.55 16.48
CA ALA A 174 -2.45 0.51 17.47
C ALA A 174 -2.63 1.92 16.87
N CYS A 175 -2.13 2.16 15.65
CA CYS A 175 -2.33 3.43 14.94
C CYS A 175 -3.82 3.68 14.64
N VAL A 176 -4.56 2.65 14.23
CA VAL A 176 -6.01 2.74 14.00
C VAL A 176 -6.74 2.99 15.30
N LEU A 177 -6.36 2.32 16.40
CA LEU A 177 -6.96 2.50 17.73
C LEU A 177 -6.80 3.93 18.24
N LEU A 178 -5.66 4.58 18.00
CA LEU A 178 -5.49 6.00 18.35
C LEU A 178 -6.25 6.93 17.39
N GLY A 179 -6.46 6.52 16.14
CA GLY A 179 -7.13 7.32 15.11
C GLY A 179 -6.16 7.89 14.06
N LEU A 180 -4.86 7.63 14.20
CA LEU A 180 -3.84 7.99 13.20
C LEU A 180 -4.05 7.22 11.88
N GLY A 181 -4.64 6.02 11.94
CA GLY A 181 -4.96 5.22 10.75
C GLY A 181 -6.13 5.72 9.89
N CYS A 182 -6.88 6.72 10.37
CA CYS A 182 -7.99 7.33 9.64
C CYS A 182 -7.53 7.97 8.33
N THR A 183 -8.32 7.83 7.27
CA THR A 183 -8.00 8.39 5.94
C THR A 183 -8.60 9.78 5.71
N GLY A 184 -9.49 10.24 6.57
CA GLY A 184 -10.21 11.52 6.40
C GLY A 184 -11.20 11.53 5.23
N ARG A 185 -11.55 10.35 4.67
CA ARG A 185 -12.48 10.23 3.56
C ARG A 185 -13.82 9.63 4.00
N ILE A 186 -14.90 10.19 3.49
CA ILE A 186 -16.27 9.76 3.74
C ILE A 186 -17.02 9.58 2.42
N ARG A 187 -18.01 8.69 2.44
CA ARG A 187 -19.01 8.53 1.39
C ARG A 187 -20.36 8.87 1.99
N VAL A 188 -21.12 9.70 1.29
CA VAL A 188 -22.47 10.11 1.68
C VAL A 188 -23.42 9.55 0.64
N ASP A 189 -24.39 8.74 1.09
CA ASP A 189 -25.46 8.21 0.25
C ASP A 189 -26.77 8.91 0.64
N TYR A 190 -27.34 9.71 -0.28
CA TYR A 190 -28.61 10.41 -0.09
C TYR A 190 -29.77 9.51 -0.55
N LYS A 191 -30.84 9.43 0.25
CA LYS A 191 -32.01 8.59 -0.02
C LYS A 191 -32.94 9.13 -1.11
N ASP A 192 -32.89 10.44 -1.38
CA ASP A 192 -33.80 11.08 -2.34
C ASP A 192 -33.47 10.77 -3.82
N ASN A 193 -32.30 10.17 -4.10
CA ASN A 193 -31.88 9.75 -5.45
C ASN A 193 -32.14 8.25 -5.72
N GLN A 194 -33.36 7.77 -5.45
CA GLN A 194 -33.89 6.59 -6.15
C GLN A 194 -34.61 7.02 -7.44
N THR A 195 -33.90 7.67 -8.35
CA THR A 195 -34.25 7.66 -9.77
C THR A 195 -33.32 6.65 -10.45
N ASP A 196 -33.90 5.54 -10.91
CA ASP A 196 -33.33 4.53 -11.81
C ASP A 196 -31.80 4.54 -11.95
N SER A 197 -31.13 4.00 -10.93
CA SER A 197 -29.90 3.28 -11.24
C SER A 197 -30.35 1.91 -11.73
N GLN A 198 -30.35 1.74 -13.05
CA GLN A 198 -30.30 0.41 -13.65
C GLN A 198 -29.30 -0.44 -12.85
N PRO A 199 -29.62 -1.72 -12.55
CA PRO A 199 -28.65 -2.58 -11.92
C PRO A 199 -27.44 -2.62 -12.84
N ASP A 200 -26.30 -2.10 -12.38
CA ASP A 200 -25.02 -2.33 -13.01
C ASP A 200 -24.87 -3.86 -13.07
N ASP A 201 -25.06 -4.44 -14.26
CA ASP A 201 -24.77 -5.83 -14.59
C ASP A 201 -23.26 -6.08 -14.41
N THR A 202 -22.85 -6.12 -13.14
CA THR A 202 -21.53 -6.53 -12.68
C THR A 202 -21.64 -7.87 -11.94
N ALA A 203 -22.54 -8.73 -12.44
CA ALA A 203 -22.51 -10.17 -12.21
C ALA A 203 -21.41 -10.87 -13.05
N GLY A 204 -20.65 -10.12 -13.85
CA GLY A 204 -19.40 -10.55 -14.45
C GLY A 204 -18.21 -10.02 -13.66
N ASP A 205 -17.37 -10.94 -13.19
CA ASP A 205 -15.98 -10.69 -12.78
C ASP A 205 -15.70 -10.38 -11.30
N PHE A 206 -15.99 -11.39 -10.46
CA PHE A 206 -15.38 -11.54 -9.13
C PHE A 206 -13.83 -11.49 -9.20
N GLY A 207 -13.23 -11.82 -10.34
CA GLY A 207 -11.78 -11.82 -10.57
C GLY A 207 -11.16 -10.42 -10.80
N GLN A 208 -11.88 -9.47 -11.41
CA GLN A 208 -11.38 -8.10 -11.63
C GLN A 208 -11.39 -7.23 -10.38
N ARG A 209 -12.34 -7.46 -9.46
CA ARG A 209 -12.38 -6.76 -8.16
C ARG A 209 -11.12 -7.03 -7.33
N PHE A 210 -10.56 -8.24 -7.43
CA PHE A 210 -9.29 -8.57 -6.79
C PHE A 210 -8.07 -7.92 -7.46
N ARG A 211 -8.12 -7.64 -8.78
CA ARG A 211 -6.99 -7.03 -9.51
C ARG A 211 -6.90 -5.50 -9.36
N LYS A 212 -8.00 -4.79 -9.12
CA LYS A 212 -8.05 -3.31 -9.20
C LYS A 212 -8.29 -2.54 -7.91
N ALA A 213 -8.64 -3.20 -6.81
CA ALA A 213 -8.59 -2.53 -5.53
C ALA A 213 -7.10 -2.32 -5.22
N ALA A 214 -6.42 -1.27 -5.66
CA ALA A 214 -5.16 -0.89 -5.02
C ALA A 214 -5.56 -0.23 -3.69
N VAL A 215 -4.94 -0.59 -2.56
CA VAL A 215 -5.13 0.15 -1.28
C VAL A 215 -4.83 1.66 -1.45
N LEU A 216 -4.25 2.05 -2.59
CA LEU A 216 -3.73 3.38 -2.91
C LEU A 216 -4.23 3.97 -4.23
N SER A 217 -5.12 3.30 -4.96
CA SER A 217 -5.65 3.89 -6.19
C SER A 217 -6.72 4.93 -5.82
N SER A 218 -6.45 6.19 -6.15
CA SER A 218 -7.42 7.29 -6.07
C SER A 218 -8.65 7.07 -6.97
N SER A 219 -8.59 6.16 -7.94
CA SER A 219 -9.72 5.79 -8.82
C SER A 219 -10.50 4.55 -8.34
N ALA A 220 -10.05 3.89 -7.25
CA ALA A 220 -10.75 2.77 -6.62
C ALA A 220 -11.59 3.19 -5.40
N THR A 221 -11.78 4.50 -5.18
CA THR A 221 -12.42 5.02 -3.97
C THR A 221 -13.93 4.85 -3.92
N GLY A 222 -14.61 4.20 -4.86
CA GLY A 222 -16.03 3.81 -4.69
C GLY A 222 -16.96 4.90 -4.14
N GLY A 223 -16.73 6.17 -4.52
CA GLY A 223 -17.48 7.34 -4.02
C GLY A 223 -16.94 8.04 -2.76
N PHE A 224 -15.85 7.56 -2.15
CA PHE A 224 -15.22 8.19 -0.98
C PHE A 224 -14.45 9.47 -1.36
N ARG A 225 -14.87 10.61 -0.79
CA ARG A 225 -14.26 11.93 -0.98
C ARG A 225 -13.67 12.47 0.33
N PRO A 226 -12.70 13.40 0.29
CA PRO A 226 -12.22 14.08 1.50
C PRO A 226 -13.38 14.71 2.27
N ALA A 227 -13.37 14.62 3.60
CA ALA A 227 -14.42 15.21 4.43
C ALA A 227 -14.52 16.75 4.26
N SER A 228 -13.42 17.40 3.86
CA SER A 228 -13.38 18.84 3.55
C SER A 228 -14.22 19.26 2.36
N ASP A 229 -14.62 18.32 1.49
CA ASP A 229 -15.39 18.62 0.28
C ASP A 229 -16.89 18.83 0.57
N PHE A 230 -17.34 18.53 1.79
CA PHE A 230 -18.76 18.57 2.17
C PHE A 230 -19.05 19.75 3.09
N ASP A 231 -20.19 20.41 2.89
CA ASP A 231 -20.71 21.34 3.89
C ASP A 231 -21.24 20.54 5.08
N PHE A 232 -20.54 20.65 6.20
CA PHE A 232 -20.84 19.93 7.42
C PHE A 232 -22.18 20.30 8.04
N LYS A 233 -22.69 21.52 7.82
CA LYS A 233 -23.99 21.94 8.37
C LYS A 233 -25.13 21.27 7.62
N GLU A 234 -25.10 21.36 6.30
CA GLU A 234 -26.08 20.71 5.43
C GLU A 234 -26.07 19.18 5.60
N LEU A 235 -24.87 18.60 5.70
CA LEU A 235 -24.71 17.17 5.91
C LEU A 235 -25.28 16.72 7.28
N ASP A 236 -25.06 17.49 8.35
CA ASP A 236 -25.61 17.17 9.67
C ASP A 236 -27.14 17.21 9.67
N GLU A 237 -27.73 18.22 9.02
CA GLU A 237 -29.18 18.33 8.84
C GLU A 237 -29.73 17.16 8.04
N ALA A 238 -29.12 16.82 6.90
CA ALA A 238 -29.55 15.69 6.09
C ALA A 238 -29.44 14.33 6.81
N VAL A 239 -28.42 14.14 7.66
CA VAL A 239 -28.28 12.94 8.48
C VAL A 239 -29.31 12.91 9.61
N ARG A 240 -29.58 14.06 10.25
CA ARG A 240 -30.59 14.18 11.32
C ARG A 240 -31.99 13.90 10.82
N ASP A 241 -32.31 14.38 9.61
CA ASP A 241 -33.58 14.15 8.94
C ASP A 241 -33.68 12.74 8.32
N GLY A 242 -32.62 11.92 8.44
CA GLY A 242 -32.58 10.57 7.90
C GLY A 242 -32.50 10.48 6.37
N ARG A 243 -32.28 11.61 5.68
CA ARG A 243 -32.13 11.74 4.22
C ARG A 243 -30.76 11.30 3.72
N ALA A 244 -29.74 11.24 4.58
CA ALA A 244 -28.39 10.83 4.19
C ALA A 244 -27.78 9.81 5.17
N THR A 245 -27.00 8.85 4.65
CA THR A 245 -26.15 7.96 5.44
C THR A 245 -24.68 8.21 5.15
N VAL A 246 -23.85 8.28 6.19
CA VAL A 246 -22.41 8.56 6.04
C VAL A 246 -21.58 7.35 6.44
N THR A 247 -20.79 6.88 5.48
CA THR A 247 -19.86 5.77 5.66
C THR A 247 -18.42 6.29 5.66
N GLU A 248 -17.65 5.90 6.67
CA GLU A 248 -16.21 6.20 6.73
C GLU A 248 -15.44 5.25 5.82
N ALA A 249 -14.44 5.75 5.08
CA ALA A 249 -13.51 4.90 4.35
C ALA A 249 -12.72 4.02 5.32
N GLN A 250 -12.24 2.85 4.85
CA GLN A 250 -11.41 1.98 5.68
C GLN A 250 -10.16 2.70 6.19
N HIS A 251 -9.84 2.52 7.48
CA HIS A 251 -8.73 3.17 8.19
C HIS A 251 -7.36 2.59 7.78
N THR A 252 -6.99 2.79 6.52
CA THR A 252 -5.84 2.19 5.82
C THR A 252 -4.63 3.12 5.74
N ARG A 253 -4.70 4.33 6.31
CA ARG A 253 -3.65 5.34 6.12
C ARG A 253 -2.30 4.90 6.68
N CYS A 254 -2.35 4.16 7.79
CA CYS A 254 -1.23 3.55 8.49
C CYS A 254 -0.98 2.09 8.09
N ALA A 255 -1.60 1.59 7.01
CA ALA A 255 -1.44 0.19 6.61
C ALA A 255 -0.05 -0.05 6.01
N ASN A 256 0.68 -1.02 6.58
CA ASN A 256 2.02 -1.41 6.12
C ASN A 256 2.03 -2.74 5.36
N ILE A 257 1.01 -3.57 5.52
CA ILE A 257 0.92 -4.87 4.85
C ILE A 257 -0.50 -5.17 4.38
N SER A 258 -0.63 -5.74 3.18
CA SER A 258 -1.85 -6.37 2.71
C SER A 258 -1.64 -7.89 2.61
N VAL A 259 -1.93 -8.61 3.70
CA VAL A 259 -1.65 -10.05 3.86
C VAL A 259 -2.15 -10.86 2.67
N VAL A 260 -3.44 -10.77 2.34
CA VAL A 260 -4.03 -11.57 1.24
C VAL A 260 -3.32 -11.32 -0.08
N ARG A 261 -2.95 -10.08 -0.39
CA ARG A 261 -2.27 -9.73 -1.66
C ARG A 261 -0.82 -10.14 -1.68
N PHE A 262 -0.17 -10.07 -0.52
CA PHE A 262 1.20 -10.49 -0.36
C PHE A 262 1.31 -12.00 -0.64
N GLU A 263 0.42 -12.78 -0.03
CA GLU A 263 0.38 -14.25 -0.19
C GLU A 263 -0.12 -14.69 -1.58
N SER A 264 -1.03 -13.93 -2.20
CA SER A 264 -1.56 -14.24 -3.54
C SER A 264 -0.83 -13.52 -4.67
N ALA A 265 0.32 -12.88 -4.40
CA ALA A 265 1.05 -12.13 -5.40
C ALA A 265 1.58 -13.05 -6.50
N THR A 266 1.16 -12.79 -7.75
CA THR A 266 1.62 -13.54 -8.94
C THR A 266 2.67 -12.79 -9.75
N ASN A 267 2.96 -11.54 -9.39
CA ASN A 267 3.99 -10.72 -10.02
C ASN A 267 4.69 -9.84 -8.96
N THR A 268 5.88 -9.35 -9.32
CA THR A 268 6.76 -8.60 -8.42
C THR A 268 6.15 -7.25 -8.06
N ASP A 269 5.50 -6.57 -9.01
CA ASP A 269 4.83 -5.30 -8.74
C ASP A 269 3.73 -5.42 -7.66
N LEU A 270 2.94 -6.51 -7.68
CA LEU A 270 1.91 -6.78 -6.67
C LEU A 270 2.53 -7.12 -5.32
N LEU A 271 3.60 -7.92 -5.32
CA LEU A 271 4.36 -8.26 -4.11
C LEU A 271 4.88 -6.99 -3.43
N VAL A 272 5.64 -6.16 -4.15
CA VAL A 272 6.21 -4.90 -3.64
C VAL A 272 5.11 -3.93 -3.20
N SER A 273 4.01 -3.81 -3.95
CA SER A 273 2.91 -2.90 -3.59
C SER A 273 2.12 -3.32 -2.35
N SER A 274 2.23 -4.59 -1.94
CA SER A 274 1.50 -5.17 -0.80
C SER A 274 2.33 -5.21 0.49
N PHE A 275 3.66 -5.18 0.37
CA PHE A 275 4.64 -5.23 1.45
C PHE A 275 5.17 -3.82 1.78
N ASN A 276 5.43 -3.54 3.06
CA ASN A 276 5.96 -2.26 3.55
C ASN A 276 5.35 -1.01 2.88
N ILE A 277 4.02 -0.99 2.78
CA ILE A 277 3.24 -0.13 1.90
C ILE A 277 3.56 1.36 2.06
N ASN A 278 3.67 1.86 3.30
CA ASN A 278 3.94 3.30 3.52
C ASN A 278 5.38 3.69 3.22
N THR A 279 6.34 2.80 3.45
CA THR A 279 7.74 3.03 3.06
C THR A 279 7.86 3.04 1.53
N ASN A 280 7.18 2.12 0.84
CA ASN A 280 7.15 2.12 -0.63
C ASN A 280 6.53 3.40 -1.22
N LYS A 281 5.45 3.90 -0.60
CA LYS A 281 4.92 5.24 -0.95
C LYS A 281 5.93 6.35 -0.68
N TRP A 282 6.60 6.31 0.47
CA TRP A 282 7.63 7.29 0.82
C TRP A 282 8.76 7.29 -0.22
N MET A 283 9.26 6.11 -0.60
CA MET A 283 10.29 5.95 -1.63
C MET A 283 9.83 6.51 -2.98
N LEU A 284 8.56 6.28 -3.36
CA LEU A 284 7.99 6.82 -4.59
C LEU A 284 7.97 8.36 -4.60
N GLU A 285 7.50 8.97 -3.52
CA GLU A 285 7.26 10.43 -3.46
C GLU A 285 8.54 11.23 -3.15
N TYR A 286 9.37 10.75 -2.22
CA TYR A 286 10.53 11.49 -1.73
C TYR A 286 11.85 11.15 -2.46
N VAL A 287 11.93 10.00 -3.14
CA VAL A 287 13.14 9.60 -3.87
C VAL A 287 12.86 9.50 -5.37
N TYR A 288 12.06 8.53 -5.80
CA TYR A 288 11.88 8.23 -7.23
C TYR A 288 11.35 9.40 -8.05
N LYS A 289 10.26 10.04 -7.61
CA LYS A 289 9.66 11.19 -8.32
C LYS A 289 10.58 12.42 -8.32
N ARG A 290 11.42 12.58 -7.30
CA ARG A 290 12.38 13.69 -7.23
C ARG A 290 13.57 13.48 -8.15
N LEU A 291 13.93 12.23 -8.46
CA LEU A 291 14.95 11.89 -9.46
C LEU A 291 14.49 12.05 -10.93
N ARG A 292 13.31 12.63 -11.18
CA ARG A 292 12.80 12.86 -12.56
C ARG A 292 13.66 13.81 -13.38
N PHE A 293 14.44 14.69 -12.76
CA PHE A 293 15.33 15.60 -13.47
C PHE A 293 16.41 14.87 -14.28
N LEU A 294 16.69 13.60 -13.97
CA LEU A 294 17.64 12.77 -14.72
C LEU A 294 17.13 12.37 -16.11
N GLY A 295 15.84 12.55 -16.42
CA GLY A 295 15.24 12.19 -17.72
C GLY A 295 15.14 10.68 -18.00
N ASN A 296 15.74 9.81 -17.18
CA ASN A 296 15.77 8.37 -17.38
C ASN A 296 15.07 7.59 -16.25
N LYS A 297 13.92 6.99 -16.56
CA LYS A 297 13.10 6.22 -15.60
C LYS A 297 13.85 5.00 -15.02
N THR A 298 14.68 4.35 -15.82
CA THR A 298 15.46 3.18 -15.39
C THR A 298 16.54 3.60 -14.39
N LEU A 299 17.22 4.71 -14.67
CA LEU A 299 18.22 5.28 -13.77
C LEU A 299 17.57 5.75 -12.45
N SER A 300 16.46 6.47 -12.50
CA SER A 300 15.72 6.88 -11.30
C SER A 300 15.30 5.68 -10.45
N ARG A 301 14.84 4.59 -11.08
CA ARG A 301 14.48 3.34 -10.37
C ARG A 301 15.70 2.68 -9.73
N CYS A 302 16.80 2.55 -10.48
CA CYS A 302 18.05 1.97 -9.99
C CYS A 302 18.57 2.72 -8.75
N LEU A 303 18.66 4.05 -8.81
CA LEU A 303 19.08 4.89 -7.69
C LEU A 303 18.12 4.80 -6.49
N THR A 304 16.82 4.68 -6.74
CA THR A 304 15.82 4.47 -5.68
C THR A 304 16.04 3.15 -4.94
N LEU A 305 16.33 2.08 -5.67
CA LEU A 305 16.61 0.76 -5.10
C LEU A 305 17.97 0.71 -4.40
N ILE A 306 18.99 1.41 -4.90
CA ILE A 306 20.28 1.58 -4.21
C ILE A 306 20.07 2.31 -2.88
N PHE A 307 19.30 3.41 -2.87
CA PHE A 307 18.96 4.10 -1.62
C PHE A 307 18.27 3.14 -0.64
N LEU A 308 17.33 2.33 -1.12
CA LEU A 308 16.61 1.38 -0.28
C LEU A 308 17.54 0.29 0.29
N ALA A 309 18.49 -0.20 -0.52
CA ALA A 309 19.52 -1.13 -0.06
C ALA A 309 20.37 -0.53 1.06
N VAL A 310 20.89 0.68 0.86
CA VAL A 310 21.68 1.41 1.87
C VAL A 310 20.88 1.68 3.13
N TRP A 311 19.59 2.05 2.99
CA TRP A 311 18.70 2.29 4.12
C TRP A 311 18.49 1.03 4.98
N HIS A 312 18.46 -0.15 4.36
CA HIS A 312 18.42 -1.41 5.08
C HIS A 312 19.76 -1.79 5.73
N GLY A 313 20.88 -1.46 5.08
CA GLY A 313 22.22 -1.57 5.65
C GLY A 313 23.30 -1.90 4.64
N PHE A 314 24.51 -2.22 5.14
CA PHE A 314 25.68 -2.50 4.31
C PHE A 314 25.95 -3.99 4.06
N TYR A 315 25.10 -4.88 4.58
CA TYR A 315 25.20 -6.31 4.30
C TYR A 315 24.85 -6.61 2.84
N SER A 316 25.65 -7.49 2.21
CA SER A 316 25.52 -7.84 0.79
C SER A 316 24.13 -8.37 0.42
N GLY A 317 23.46 -9.07 1.33
CA GLY A 317 22.11 -9.61 1.13
C GLY A 317 21.08 -8.56 0.70
N TYR A 318 21.18 -7.32 1.21
CA TYR A 318 20.28 -6.24 0.80
C TYR A 318 20.50 -5.82 -0.64
N TYR A 319 21.75 -5.64 -1.05
CA TYR A 319 22.10 -5.25 -2.42
C TYR A 319 21.70 -6.34 -3.42
N VAL A 320 21.93 -7.60 -3.08
CA VAL A 320 21.49 -8.74 -3.91
C VAL A 320 19.97 -8.75 -4.02
N ASN A 321 19.23 -8.57 -2.92
CA ASN A 321 17.77 -8.55 -2.94
C ASN A 321 17.21 -7.44 -3.86
N PHE A 322 17.68 -6.20 -3.71
CA PHE A 322 17.17 -5.08 -4.53
C PHE A 322 17.66 -5.12 -5.97
N PHE A 323 18.82 -5.74 -6.23
CA PHE A 323 19.27 -6.02 -7.58
C PHE A 323 18.39 -7.08 -8.26
N LEU A 324 18.04 -8.16 -7.54
CA LEU A 324 17.09 -9.16 -8.03
C LEU A 324 15.71 -8.54 -8.28
N GLU A 325 15.21 -7.68 -7.38
CA GLU A 325 13.98 -6.93 -7.61
C GLU A 325 14.03 -6.13 -8.92
N PHE A 326 15.15 -5.42 -9.17
CA PHE A 326 15.34 -4.67 -10.41
C PHE A 326 15.29 -5.56 -11.64
N ILE A 327 16.00 -6.70 -11.63
CA ILE A 327 16.03 -7.65 -12.75
C ILE A 327 14.63 -8.23 -12.99
N THR A 328 13.95 -8.69 -11.94
CA THR A 328 12.64 -9.32 -12.08
C THR A 328 11.60 -8.35 -12.61
N ILE A 329 11.55 -7.11 -12.10
CA ILE A 329 10.66 -6.07 -12.63
C ILE A 329 10.98 -5.74 -14.10
N TYR A 330 12.26 -5.70 -14.46
CA TYR A 330 12.67 -5.44 -15.84
C TYR A 330 12.24 -6.57 -16.77
N ALA A 331 12.50 -7.82 -16.38
CA ALA A 331 12.09 -9.02 -17.13
C ALA A 331 10.57 -9.12 -17.27
N GLU A 332 9.81 -8.89 -16.19
CA GLU A 332 8.33 -8.89 -16.22
C GLU A 332 7.80 -7.85 -17.22
N LYS A 333 8.38 -6.66 -17.26
CA LYS A 333 7.97 -5.60 -18.20
C LYS A 333 8.29 -5.95 -19.65
N GLN A 334 9.44 -6.55 -19.91
CA GLN A 334 9.79 -7.01 -21.25
C GLN A 334 8.83 -8.11 -21.70
N ASN A 335 8.59 -9.12 -20.86
CA ASN A 335 7.66 -10.20 -21.15
C ASN A 335 6.24 -9.68 -21.42
N ALA A 336 5.75 -8.74 -20.61
CA ALA A 336 4.45 -8.11 -20.83
C ALA A 336 4.40 -7.35 -22.17
N CYS A 337 5.45 -6.61 -22.53
CA CYS A 337 5.53 -5.90 -23.80
C CYS A 337 5.52 -6.86 -25.00
N THR A 338 6.29 -7.95 -24.92
CA THR A 338 6.34 -9.00 -25.94
C THR A 338 4.99 -9.71 -26.09
N LEU A 339 4.32 -10.06 -24.98
CA LEU A 339 2.99 -10.67 -25.02
C LEU A 339 1.95 -9.74 -25.65
N VAL A 340 1.94 -8.45 -25.28
CA VAL A 340 0.99 -7.46 -25.82
C VAL A 340 1.24 -7.21 -27.31
N SER A 341 2.50 -7.10 -27.73
CA SER A 341 2.84 -6.94 -29.15
C SER A 341 2.49 -8.19 -29.97
N GLY A 342 2.74 -9.38 -29.43
CA GLY A 342 2.32 -10.66 -30.01
C GLY A 342 0.80 -10.75 -30.18
N LEU A 343 0.03 -10.41 -29.14
CA LEU A 343 -1.43 -10.39 -29.20
C LEU A 343 -1.97 -9.36 -30.20
N LYS A 344 -1.38 -8.15 -30.26
CA LYS A 344 -1.75 -7.12 -31.26
C LYS A 344 -1.41 -7.57 -32.69
N SER A 345 -0.28 -8.24 -32.90
CA SER A 345 0.07 -8.78 -34.22
C SER A 345 -0.91 -9.86 -34.67
N ARG A 346 -1.30 -10.75 -33.75
CA ARG A 346 -2.28 -11.82 -34.01
C ARG A 346 -3.69 -11.27 -34.22
N GLY A 347 -4.08 -10.25 -33.48
CA GLY A 347 -5.35 -9.54 -33.68
C GLY A 347 -5.43 -8.84 -35.04
N ARG A 348 -4.36 -8.18 -35.47
CA ARG A 348 -4.26 -7.60 -36.83
C ARG A 348 -4.29 -8.66 -37.92
N PHE A 349 -3.60 -9.80 -37.73
CA PHE A 349 -3.62 -10.91 -38.68
C PHE A 349 -5.03 -11.49 -38.86
N ILE A 350 -5.83 -11.59 -37.79
CA ILE A 350 -7.22 -12.03 -37.86
C ILE A 350 -8.12 -10.99 -38.54
N GLN A 351 -7.83 -9.71 -38.37
CA GLN A 351 -8.56 -8.62 -39.02
C GLN A 351 -8.26 -8.54 -40.53
N ASP A 352 -6.99 -8.67 -40.92
CA ASP A 352 -6.58 -8.78 -42.34
C ASP A 352 -7.21 -10.00 -43.01
N GLN A 353 -7.29 -11.16 -42.34
CA GLN A 353 -7.96 -12.34 -42.91
C GLN A 353 -9.47 -12.16 -43.09
N ARG A 354 -10.14 -11.36 -42.23
CA ARG A 354 -11.56 -11.01 -42.40
C ARG A 354 -11.78 -10.03 -43.55
N GLU A 355 -10.90 -9.05 -43.73
CA GLU A 355 -10.98 -8.11 -44.87
C GLU A 355 -10.70 -8.81 -46.21
N VAL A 356 -9.80 -9.80 -46.24
CA VAL A 356 -9.54 -10.62 -47.45
C VAL A 356 -10.72 -11.55 -47.79
N THR A 357 -11.54 -11.96 -46.81
CA THR A 357 -12.77 -12.75 -47.07
C THR A 357 -13.98 -11.90 -47.48
N THR A 358 -13.88 -10.58 -47.42
CA THR A 358 -14.91 -9.64 -47.91
C THR A 358 -14.41 -8.88 -49.14
N LEU A 359 -14.06 -9.60 -50.21
CA LEU A 359 -13.97 -9.01 -51.55
C LEU A 359 -15.37 -9.01 -52.21
N PRO A 360 -15.74 -7.99 -53.00
CA PRO A 360 -17.10 -7.80 -53.48
C PRO A 360 -17.46 -8.86 -54.53
N SER A 361 -18.64 -9.45 -54.39
CA SER A 361 -19.25 -10.24 -55.47
C SER A 361 -19.52 -9.32 -56.66
N ASN A 362 -18.78 -9.53 -57.75
CA ASN A 362 -19.09 -8.97 -59.07
C ASN A 362 -20.53 -9.33 -59.45
N SER A 363 -21.41 -8.34 -59.52
CA SER A 363 -22.68 -8.43 -60.22
C SER A 363 -23.11 -7.04 -60.72
N ASP A 364 -22.39 -6.52 -61.71
CA ASP A 364 -22.92 -5.52 -62.63
C ASP A 364 -22.70 -6.04 -64.06
N VAL A 365 -23.68 -6.81 -64.53
CA VAL A 365 -23.87 -7.15 -65.95
C VAL A 365 -24.91 -6.16 -66.48
N PRO A 366 -24.66 -5.46 -67.59
CA PRO A 366 -25.62 -4.50 -68.14
C PRO A 366 -26.68 -5.23 -68.97
N GLU A 367 -27.96 -5.04 -68.65
CA GLU A 367 -29.08 -5.42 -69.53
C GLU A 367 -29.75 -4.17 -70.13
N ARG A 368 -29.67 -4.13 -71.46
CA ARG A 368 -30.42 -3.42 -72.51
C ARG A 368 -31.30 -2.22 -72.18
#